data_AF-A0A838Z662-F1
#
_entry.id   AF-A0A838Z662-F1
#
_cell.length_a   1.000
_cell.length_b   1.000
_cell.length_c   1.000
_cell.angle_alpha   90.00
_cell.angle_beta   90.00
_cell.angle_gamma   90.00
#
_symmetry.space_group_name_H-M   'P 1'
#
loop_
_entity.id
_entity.type
_entity.pdbx_description
1 polymer ?
#
loop_
_entity_poly.entity_id
_entity_poly.type
_entity_poly.pdbx_seq_one_letter_code
_entity_poly.pdbx_strand_id
1 'polypeptide(L)'
;MFGDINIINPEAFTALLKALEEGKDHFVSLGSEDFEKPFSSIEPIEGYEKEVNLLTGKTFPYCCAYHENMFEDTQRWFKEFPNCCDLHRKLIYTNWFNKEKYQEVVFKILNQCAYTEYLISKRITNSDWFEDITDYLETNILSFGQLPKGFGTVGLERYTLYTKHYIQTSKLAGFSNEKKQKLIDYIEAYEKIEDNYIDLNILCSVYNEWFKIFPFELTSYFGHLKEFYANHLLVLKGNTKINRYNGLEKTELHTKSSLITFLVDLTDKILTEINGAVLYEKGLITDIQKTKLDLIVNERKLKAKQGYKSDNLHENKEYILMLQDWFKDEKRFIDELIPILITKKSSSTCSTKNYNNNSKVVPATNNPEEESLINKPNFCSFFNTISSYNFIMNLLVSEGYLQENTYIWKDCTKGNKGLLVAIIKYLHNQKFYRDNKKPSNEEIKTICRITFGQEISIDTIKKSQINQFNLEFIPPYSAI
;
A
#
# COMPACT_ATOMS: atom_id res chain seq x y z
N MET A 1 19.82 4.94 -15.03
CA MET A 1 19.55 4.96 -13.58
C MET A 1 19.82 6.36 -13.08
N PHE A 2 18.84 7.05 -12.50
CA PHE A 2 19.12 8.27 -11.75
C PHE A 2 20.03 7.93 -10.58
N GLY A 3 21.09 8.72 -10.42
CA GLY A 3 22.30 8.36 -9.68
C GLY A 3 22.10 8.17 -8.17
N ASP A 4 23.09 7.49 -7.59
CA ASP A 4 23.24 7.30 -6.15
C ASP A 4 23.09 8.62 -5.40
N ILE A 5 22.24 8.65 -4.37
CA ILE A 5 22.15 9.79 -3.46
C ILE A 5 23.39 9.77 -2.58
N ASN A 6 24.12 10.89 -2.51
CA ASN A 6 25.23 11.02 -1.58
C ASN A 6 24.74 11.67 -0.30
N ILE A 7 24.80 10.93 0.80
CA ILE A 7 24.48 11.45 2.12
C ILE A 7 25.60 12.38 2.58
N ILE A 8 25.26 13.65 2.78
CA ILE A 8 26.17 14.69 3.25
C ILE A 8 26.15 14.79 4.78
N ASN A 9 25.02 14.45 5.40
CA ASN A 9 24.85 14.39 6.85
C ASN A 9 24.51 12.96 7.33
N PRO A 10 25.53 12.11 7.57
CA PRO A 10 25.31 10.73 8.00
C PRO A 10 24.60 10.62 9.36
N GLU A 11 24.74 11.60 10.23
CA GLU A 11 24.10 11.61 11.55
C GLU A 11 22.58 11.75 11.43
N ALA A 12 22.12 12.71 10.60
CA ALA A 12 20.69 12.87 10.31
C ALA A 12 20.11 11.60 9.68
N PHE A 13 20.80 11.02 8.69
CA PHE A 13 20.36 9.77 8.06
C PHE A 13 20.26 8.61 9.06
N THR A 14 21.27 8.45 9.93
CA THR A 14 21.28 7.40 10.96
C THR A 14 20.16 7.59 11.98
N ALA A 15 19.86 8.83 12.36
CA ALA A 15 18.75 9.14 13.26
C ALA A 15 17.39 8.75 12.66
N LEU A 16 17.19 8.97 11.36
CA LEU A 16 15.96 8.56 10.66
C LEU A 16 15.81 7.03 10.59
N LEU A 17 16.90 6.30 10.30
CA LEU A 17 16.88 4.83 10.32
C LEU A 17 16.50 4.28 11.70
N LYS A 18 17.06 4.86 12.76
CA LYS A 18 16.71 4.49 14.13
C LYS A 18 15.24 4.77 14.45
N ALA A 19 14.68 5.88 13.96
CA ALA A 19 13.26 6.19 14.16
C ALA A 19 12.32 5.17 13.48
N LEU A 20 12.69 4.66 12.30
CA LEU A 20 12.00 3.57 11.63
C LEU A 20 12.09 2.25 12.44
N GLU A 21 13.29 1.89 12.90
CA GLU A 21 13.51 0.66 13.68
C GLU A 21 12.73 0.67 15.01
N GLU A 22 12.62 1.84 15.65
CA GLU A 22 11.84 2.02 16.87
C GLU A 22 10.32 2.04 16.63
N GLY A 23 9.87 1.99 15.37
CA GLY A 23 8.45 1.98 14.99
C GLY A 23 7.71 3.28 15.30
N LYS A 24 8.44 4.40 15.45
CA LYS A 24 7.85 5.71 15.76
C LYS A 24 7.09 6.28 14.56
N ASP A 25 7.65 6.12 13.36
CA ASP A 25 7.10 6.61 12.10
C ASP A 25 7.02 5.48 11.07
N HIS A 26 6.02 5.55 10.17
CA HIS A 26 5.89 4.60 9.07
C HIS A 26 6.70 5.05 7.85
N PHE A 27 6.87 6.37 7.71
CA PHE A 27 7.69 7.00 6.70
C PHE A 27 8.61 8.02 7.37
N VAL A 28 9.86 8.07 6.94
CA VAL A 28 10.81 9.11 7.34
C VAL A 28 11.25 9.89 6.12
N SER A 29 11.42 11.20 6.30
CA SER A 29 11.88 12.11 5.25
C SER A 29 13.27 12.62 5.57
N LEU A 30 14.21 12.45 4.65
CA LEU A 30 15.50 13.09 4.71
C LEU A 30 15.41 14.49 4.10
N GLY A 31 15.89 15.50 4.83
CA GLY A 31 15.91 16.88 4.36
C GLY A 31 16.81 17.04 3.14
N SER A 32 16.42 17.90 2.21
CA SER A 32 17.22 18.27 1.02
C SER A 32 18.59 18.89 1.35
N GLU A 33 18.80 19.33 2.59
CA GLU A 33 20.04 19.83 3.17
C GLU A 33 21.01 18.70 3.57
N ASP A 34 20.53 17.48 3.72
CA ASP A 34 21.33 16.36 4.27
C ASP A 34 21.90 15.45 3.18
N PHE A 35 21.55 15.68 1.91
CA PHE A 35 22.04 14.91 0.77
C PHE A 35 22.28 15.77 -0.47
N GLU A 36 23.10 15.25 -1.38
CA GLU A 36 23.20 15.73 -2.76
C GLU A 36 22.75 14.63 -3.73
N LYS A 37 22.22 15.05 -4.88
CA LYS A 37 22.04 14.18 -6.04
C LYS A 37 23.09 14.55 -7.08
N PRO A 38 23.95 13.62 -7.49
CA PRO A 38 24.90 13.88 -8.55
C PRO A 38 24.15 14.16 -9.86
N PHE A 39 24.71 15.02 -10.70
CA PHE A 39 24.19 15.18 -12.06
C PHE A 39 24.54 13.93 -12.89
N SER A 40 23.70 13.61 -13.86
CA SER A 40 23.86 12.47 -14.78
C SER A 40 23.98 12.93 -16.23
N SER A 41 24.56 12.09 -17.10
CA SER A 41 24.52 12.34 -18.53
C SER A 41 23.12 12.07 -19.09
N ILE A 42 22.76 12.82 -20.14
CA ILE A 42 21.60 12.53 -20.98
C ILE A 42 22.13 12.17 -22.36
N GLU A 43 21.68 11.02 -22.87
CA GLU A 43 22.01 10.56 -24.20
C GLU A 43 21.32 11.41 -25.27
N PRO A 44 21.92 11.56 -26.46
CA PRO A 44 21.27 12.25 -27.57
C PRO A 44 19.94 11.59 -27.93
N ILE A 45 18.97 12.42 -28.32
CA ILE A 45 17.69 11.95 -28.88
C ILE A 45 17.98 11.13 -30.14
N GLU A 46 17.20 10.07 -30.36
CA GLU A 46 17.31 9.24 -31.56
C GLU A 46 17.25 10.09 -32.84
N GLY A 47 18.24 9.89 -33.72
CA GLY A 47 18.40 10.64 -34.96
C GLY A 47 18.98 12.05 -34.80
N TYR A 48 19.38 12.46 -33.60
CA TYR A 48 20.14 13.69 -33.43
C TYR A 48 21.53 13.57 -34.06
N GLU A 49 21.86 14.52 -34.94
CA GLU A 49 23.19 14.71 -35.49
C GLU A 49 23.70 16.09 -35.09
N LYS A 50 25.00 16.16 -34.76
CA LYS A 50 25.62 17.44 -34.38
C LYS A 50 25.57 18.39 -35.57
N GLU A 51 25.14 19.61 -35.31
CA GLU A 51 25.06 20.63 -36.34
C GLU A 51 26.44 20.97 -36.92
N VAL A 52 26.48 21.10 -38.24
CA VAL A 52 27.65 21.54 -38.99
C VAL A 52 27.26 22.73 -39.85
N ASN A 53 28.03 23.81 -39.75
CA ASN A 53 27.86 24.94 -40.63
C ASN A 53 28.27 24.56 -42.06
N LEU A 54 27.32 24.58 -43.00
CA LEU A 54 27.59 24.16 -44.39
C LEU A 54 28.57 25.09 -45.13
N LEU A 55 28.71 26.35 -44.70
CA LEU A 55 29.59 27.33 -45.33
C LEU A 55 31.01 27.29 -44.76
N THR A 56 31.14 27.13 -43.43
CA THR A 56 32.44 27.20 -42.74
C THR A 56 33.01 25.83 -42.36
N GLY A 57 32.21 24.77 -42.46
CA GLY A 57 32.57 23.42 -42.02
C GLY A 57 32.70 23.26 -40.50
N LYS A 58 32.47 24.32 -39.72
CA LYS A 58 32.59 24.29 -38.26
C LYS A 58 31.45 23.49 -37.63
N THR A 59 31.81 22.62 -36.69
CA THR A 59 30.86 21.81 -35.92
C THR A 59 30.40 22.52 -34.66
N PHE A 60 29.27 22.10 -34.10
CA PHE A 60 28.81 22.49 -32.76
C PHE A 60 29.93 22.39 -31.70
N PRO A 61 30.12 23.38 -30.80
CA PRO A 61 29.30 24.59 -30.62
C PRO A 61 29.64 25.77 -31.54
N TYR A 62 30.61 25.65 -32.44
CA TYR A 62 31.04 26.73 -33.34
C TYR A 62 30.26 26.78 -34.67
N CYS A 63 29.13 26.08 -34.76
CA CYS A 63 28.33 25.99 -35.99
C CYS A 63 27.60 27.32 -36.31
N CYS A 64 27.28 28.13 -35.31
CA CYS A 64 26.67 29.45 -35.50
C CYS A 64 27.02 30.40 -34.35
N ALA A 65 26.80 31.71 -34.56
CA ALA A 65 27.09 32.73 -33.56
C ALA A 65 26.30 32.53 -32.25
N TYR A 66 25.09 31.97 -32.32
CA TYR A 66 24.29 31.69 -31.13
C TYR A 66 24.94 30.63 -30.25
N HIS A 67 25.28 29.47 -30.81
CA HIS A 67 25.92 28.37 -30.09
C HIS A 67 27.35 28.73 -29.61
N GLU A 68 28.09 29.52 -30.38
CA GLU A 68 29.41 30.01 -30.00
C GLU A 68 29.31 30.95 -28.79
N ASN A 69 28.38 31.93 -28.82
CA ASN A 69 28.13 32.81 -27.69
C ASN A 69 27.64 32.05 -26.45
N MET A 70 26.78 31.05 -26.63
CA MET A 70 26.29 30.19 -25.55
C MET A 70 27.45 29.42 -24.87
N PHE A 71 28.37 28.89 -25.67
CA PHE A 71 29.58 28.23 -25.15
C PHE A 71 30.48 29.18 -24.38
N GLU A 72 30.78 30.36 -24.94
CA GLU A 72 31.65 31.35 -24.29
C GLU A 72 31.07 31.87 -22.97
N ASP A 73 29.76 32.15 -22.92
CA ASP A 73 29.06 32.59 -21.72
C ASP A 73 29.08 31.49 -20.63
N THR A 74 28.79 30.24 -21.02
CA THR A 74 28.81 29.09 -20.09
C THR A 74 30.22 28.81 -19.58
N GLN A 75 31.24 28.89 -20.44
CA GLN A 75 32.64 28.75 -20.02
C GLN A 75 33.06 29.84 -19.04
N ARG A 76 32.66 31.10 -19.29
CA ARG A 76 32.96 32.22 -18.38
C ARG A 76 32.34 31.98 -17.01
N TRP A 77 31.07 31.57 -16.98
CA TRP A 77 30.38 31.23 -15.73
C TRP A 77 31.08 30.08 -14.98
N PHE A 78 31.48 29.00 -15.66
CA PHE A 78 32.13 27.86 -15.01
C PHE A 78 33.53 28.19 -14.47
N LYS A 79 34.25 29.12 -15.11
CA LYS A 79 35.53 29.64 -14.58
C LYS A 79 35.32 30.31 -13.23
N GLU A 80 34.25 31.09 -13.08
CA GLU A 80 33.92 31.78 -11.83
C GLU A 80 33.36 30.84 -10.76
N PHE A 81 32.62 29.78 -11.14
CA PHE A 81 32.09 28.79 -10.20
C PHE A 81 33.20 28.16 -9.32
N PRO A 82 33.04 28.05 -7.99
CA PRO A 82 31.85 28.33 -7.17
C PRO A 82 31.68 29.80 -6.73
N ASN A 83 32.57 30.72 -7.09
CA ASN A 83 32.48 32.15 -6.70
C ASN A 83 31.44 32.97 -7.48
N CYS A 84 30.68 32.35 -8.40
CA CYS A 84 29.76 33.05 -9.31
C CYS A 84 28.54 33.70 -8.62
N CYS A 85 28.15 33.26 -7.42
CA CYS A 85 27.05 33.86 -6.65
C CYS A 85 27.17 33.53 -5.16
N ASP A 86 26.35 34.19 -4.32
CA ASP A 86 26.42 34.02 -2.86
C ASP A 86 26.06 32.61 -2.39
N LEU A 87 25.14 31.92 -3.08
CA LEU A 87 24.77 30.54 -2.76
C LEU A 87 25.93 29.57 -3.04
N HIS A 88 26.51 29.64 -4.24
CA HIS A 88 27.63 28.77 -4.62
C HIS A 88 28.91 29.08 -3.85
N ARG A 89 29.17 30.35 -3.46
CA ARG A 89 30.38 30.71 -2.71
C ARG A 89 30.51 29.94 -1.39
N LYS A 90 29.37 29.52 -0.81
CA LYS A 90 29.35 28.69 0.40
C LYS A 90 30.03 27.33 0.22
N LEU A 91 30.08 26.79 -1.00
CA LEU A 91 30.72 25.51 -1.33
C LEU A 91 32.22 25.50 -1.03
N ILE A 92 32.87 26.67 -0.99
CA ILE A 92 34.30 26.79 -0.65
C ILE A 92 34.58 26.36 0.78
N TYR A 93 33.58 26.48 1.66
CA TYR A 93 33.71 26.18 3.08
C TYR A 93 33.24 24.76 3.43
N THR A 94 32.84 23.95 2.44
CA THR A 94 32.42 22.57 2.68
C THR A 94 33.55 21.58 2.33
N ASN A 95 33.66 20.50 3.11
CA ASN A 95 34.69 19.48 2.92
C ASN A 95 34.33 18.43 1.86
N TRP A 96 33.04 18.30 1.54
CA TRP A 96 32.52 17.30 0.60
C TRP A 96 32.47 17.80 -0.85
N PHE A 97 32.57 19.11 -1.08
CA PHE A 97 32.48 19.69 -2.42
C PHE A 97 33.78 19.49 -3.22
N ASN A 98 33.63 19.06 -4.47
CA ASN A 98 34.73 18.94 -5.42
C ASN A 98 34.31 19.51 -6.78
N LYS A 99 34.91 20.64 -7.19
CA LYS A 99 34.65 21.29 -8.49
C LYS A 99 34.96 20.36 -9.67
N GLU A 100 35.95 19.47 -9.54
CA GLU A 100 36.36 18.59 -10.63
C GLU A 100 35.26 17.60 -11.05
N LYS A 101 34.31 17.30 -10.14
CA LYS A 101 33.12 16.51 -10.49
C LYS A 101 32.25 17.19 -11.55
N TYR A 102 32.41 18.50 -11.79
CA TYR A 102 31.59 19.32 -12.68
C TYR A 102 32.33 19.78 -13.95
N GLN A 103 33.51 19.25 -14.27
CA GLN A 103 34.29 19.69 -15.46
C GLN A 103 33.48 19.64 -16.77
N GLU A 104 32.61 18.63 -16.91
CA GLU A 104 31.80 18.42 -18.12
C GLU A 104 30.49 19.22 -18.13
N VAL A 105 30.21 20.04 -17.11
CA VAL A 105 28.93 20.75 -16.99
C VAL A 105 28.69 21.71 -18.17
N VAL A 106 29.77 22.30 -18.70
CA VAL A 106 29.68 23.21 -19.86
C VAL A 106 29.12 22.48 -21.06
N PHE A 107 29.72 21.35 -21.45
CA PHE A 107 29.25 20.57 -22.60
C PHE A 107 27.90 19.90 -22.32
N LYS A 108 27.64 19.50 -21.07
CA LYS A 108 26.32 18.99 -20.66
C LYS A 108 25.21 20.01 -20.94
N ILE A 109 25.37 21.26 -20.49
CA ILE A 109 24.38 22.34 -20.74
C ILE A 109 24.15 22.49 -22.24
N LEU A 110 25.24 22.65 -23.01
CA LEU A 110 25.17 22.87 -24.44
C LEU A 110 24.48 21.74 -25.20
N ASN A 111 24.91 20.49 -24.94
CA ASN A 111 24.36 19.32 -25.60
C ASN A 111 22.88 19.15 -25.26
N GLN A 112 22.49 19.32 -23.99
CA GLN A 112 21.09 19.21 -23.59
C GLN A 112 20.23 20.30 -24.23
N CYS A 113 20.71 21.54 -24.35
CA CYS A 113 20.02 22.57 -25.13
C CYS A 113 19.81 22.11 -26.57
N ALA A 114 20.88 21.69 -27.27
CA ALA A 114 20.78 21.24 -28.65
C ALA A 114 19.83 20.04 -28.83
N TYR A 115 19.85 19.09 -27.89
CA TYR A 115 18.94 17.93 -27.92
C TYR A 115 17.48 18.35 -27.70
N THR A 116 17.23 19.29 -26.78
CA THR A 116 15.89 19.84 -26.52
C THR A 116 15.38 20.62 -27.73
N GLU A 117 16.23 21.43 -28.36
CA GLU A 117 15.92 22.16 -29.58
C GLU A 117 15.51 21.22 -30.72
N TYR A 118 16.31 20.16 -30.91
CA TYR A 118 16.03 19.11 -31.88
C TYR A 118 14.71 18.40 -31.58
N LEU A 119 14.47 17.97 -30.33
CA LEU A 119 13.23 17.30 -29.96
C LEU A 119 12.01 18.17 -30.26
N ILE A 120 12.04 19.43 -29.84
CA ILE A 120 10.96 20.40 -30.11
C ILE A 120 10.73 20.49 -31.63
N SER A 121 11.80 20.62 -32.42
CA SER A 121 11.68 20.72 -33.89
C SER A 121 10.99 19.51 -34.53
N LYS A 122 11.14 18.32 -33.95
CA LYS A 122 10.58 17.06 -34.49
C LYS A 122 9.21 16.71 -33.94
N ARG A 123 8.86 17.18 -32.75
CA ARG A 123 7.67 16.71 -32.01
C ARG A 123 6.60 17.77 -31.80
N ILE A 124 6.89 19.05 -32.02
CA ILE A 124 5.96 20.15 -31.70
C ILE A 124 4.62 20.08 -32.45
N THR A 125 4.54 19.39 -33.58
CA THR A 125 3.32 19.20 -34.37
C THR A 125 2.55 17.92 -34.05
N ASN A 126 3.10 17.02 -33.21
CA ASN A 126 2.43 15.79 -32.81
C ASN A 126 1.23 16.08 -31.91
N SER A 127 0.29 15.14 -31.81
CA SER A 127 -0.88 15.26 -30.93
C SER A 127 -0.49 15.28 -29.45
N ASP A 128 0.52 14.49 -29.07
CA ASP A 128 1.07 14.34 -27.72
C ASP A 128 2.27 15.25 -27.44
N TRP A 129 2.49 16.28 -28.29
CA TRP A 129 3.69 17.14 -28.26
C TRP A 129 4.02 17.69 -26.87
N PHE A 130 2.99 18.08 -26.10
CA PHE A 130 3.20 18.73 -24.81
C PHE A 130 3.78 17.73 -23.82
N GLU A 131 3.14 16.57 -23.65
CA GLU A 131 3.59 15.51 -22.74
C GLU A 131 4.99 15.00 -23.13
N ASP A 132 5.22 14.75 -24.42
CA ASP A 132 6.52 14.31 -24.94
C ASP A 132 7.65 15.31 -24.62
N ILE A 133 7.45 16.59 -24.94
CA ILE A 133 8.46 17.62 -24.69
C ILE A 133 8.64 17.86 -23.19
N THR A 134 7.57 17.88 -22.40
CA THR A 134 7.67 18.09 -20.95
C THR A 134 8.35 16.93 -20.23
N ASP A 135 8.11 15.69 -20.64
CA ASP A 135 8.79 14.51 -20.09
C ASP A 135 10.29 14.59 -20.32
N TYR A 136 10.70 15.05 -21.50
CA TYR A 136 12.11 15.27 -21.80
C TYR A 136 12.68 16.43 -20.99
N LEU A 137 11.98 17.56 -20.91
CA LEU A 137 12.40 18.71 -20.10
C LEU A 137 12.62 18.32 -18.63
N GLU A 138 11.66 17.60 -18.03
CA GLU A 138 11.77 17.07 -16.66
C GLU A 138 13.01 16.18 -16.50
N THR A 139 13.23 15.28 -17.46
CA THR A 139 14.42 14.40 -17.47
C THR A 139 15.72 15.21 -17.50
N ASN A 140 15.79 16.24 -18.35
CA ASN A 140 16.96 17.12 -18.40
C ASN A 140 17.14 17.90 -17.10
N ILE A 141 16.07 18.47 -16.54
CA ILE A 141 16.10 19.20 -15.27
C ILE A 141 16.62 18.30 -14.14
N LEU A 142 16.05 17.11 -13.97
CA LEU A 142 16.46 16.15 -12.95
C LEU A 142 17.92 15.69 -13.13
N SER A 143 18.39 15.60 -14.37
CA SER A 143 19.77 15.20 -14.66
C SER A 143 20.83 16.21 -14.22
N PHE A 144 20.48 17.45 -13.89
CA PHE A 144 21.43 18.42 -13.30
C PHE A 144 21.73 18.13 -11.83
N GLY A 145 21.03 17.15 -11.24
CA GLY A 145 21.22 16.80 -9.85
C GLY A 145 20.73 17.90 -8.91
N GLN A 146 21.20 17.83 -7.67
CA GLN A 146 20.81 18.74 -6.61
C GLN A 146 21.97 18.86 -5.63
N LEU A 147 22.41 20.09 -5.35
CA LEU A 147 23.24 20.36 -4.18
C LEU A 147 22.35 20.44 -2.93
N PRO A 148 22.91 20.30 -1.73
CA PRO A 148 22.15 20.48 -0.51
C PRO A 148 21.42 21.83 -0.49
N LYS A 149 20.26 21.87 0.20
CA LYS A 149 19.47 23.11 0.32
C LYS A 149 20.35 24.27 0.79
N GLY A 150 20.24 25.41 0.11
CA GLY A 150 20.99 26.62 0.41
C GLY A 150 22.29 26.83 -0.38
N PHE A 151 22.65 25.90 -1.27
CA PHE A 151 23.81 26.03 -2.17
C PHE A 151 23.46 26.33 -3.64
N GLY A 152 22.18 26.22 -4.04
CA GLY A 152 21.75 26.47 -5.42
C GLY A 152 21.87 25.23 -6.32
N THR A 153 21.83 25.44 -7.65
CA THR A 153 21.96 24.36 -8.65
C THR A 153 23.12 24.63 -9.60
N VAL A 154 23.81 23.58 -10.05
CA VAL A 154 24.99 23.73 -10.92
C VAL A 154 24.57 23.57 -12.38
N GLY A 155 24.48 24.67 -13.12
CA GLY A 155 24.24 24.68 -14.56
C GLY A 155 22.78 24.62 -15.00
N LEU A 156 21.86 24.18 -14.15
CA LEU A 156 20.42 24.12 -14.46
C LEU A 156 19.86 25.49 -14.89
N GLU A 157 20.20 26.56 -14.17
CA GLU A 157 19.76 27.92 -14.48
C GLU A 157 20.18 28.36 -15.90
N ARG A 158 21.36 27.94 -16.37
CA ARG A 158 21.84 28.24 -17.72
C ARG A 158 21.06 27.43 -18.76
N TYR A 159 20.86 26.14 -18.50
CA TYR A 159 20.04 25.29 -19.36
C TYR A 159 18.61 25.84 -19.51
N THR A 160 17.94 26.21 -18.42
CA THR A 160 16.57 26.76 -18.48
C THR A 160 16.55 28.12 -19.16
N LEU A 161 17.54 28.97 -18.93
CA LEU A 161 17.67 30.27 -19.61
C LEU A 161 17.77 30.11 -21.14
N TYR A 162 18.70 29.29 -21.63
CA TYR A 162 18.90 29.12 -23.08
C TYR A 162 17.71 28.41 -23.72
N THR A 163 17.14 27.40 -23.05
CA THR A 163 15.94 26.70 -23.53
C THR A 163 14.75 27.66 -23.65
N LYS A 164 14.50 28.51 -22.63
CA LYS A 164 13.46 29.55 -22.69
C LYS A 164 13.71 30.52 -23.84
N HIS A 165 14.96 30.96 -24.02
CA HIS A 165 15.33 31.86 -25.12
C HIS A 165 15.04 31.24 -26.50
N TYR A 166 15.41 29.98 -26.71
CA TYR A 166 15.09 29.26 -27.94
C TYR A 166 13.57 29.17 -28.16
N ILE A 167 12.80 28.75 -27.15
CA ILE A 167 11.34 28.63 -27.23
C ILE A 167 10.71 29.96 -27.64
N GLN A 168 11.14 31.07 -27.03
CA GLN A 168 10.62 32.41 -27.32
C GLN A 168 10.92 32.83 -28.77
N THR A 169 12.18 32.66 -29.21
CA THR A 169 12.67 33.19 -30.48
C THR A 169 12.42 32.27 -31.68
N SER A 170 12.12 30.99 -31.44
CA SER A 170 11.94 29.97 -32.48
C SER A 170 10.84 30.35 -33.48
N LYS A 171 11.11 30.13 -34.77
CA LYS A 171 10.19 30.38 -35.89
C LYS A 171 9.70 29.08 -36.55
N LEU A 172 9.76 27.97 -35.82
CA LEU A 172 9.33 26.67 -36.32
C LEU A 172 7.84 26.68 -36.72
N ALA A 173 7.54 26.05 -37.87
CA ALA A 173 6.17 25.87 -38.32
C ALA A 173 5.37 25.05 -37.29
N GLY A 174 4.16 25.50 -36.96
CA GLY A 174 3.30 24.84 -35.96
C GLY A 174 3.65 25.14 -34.49
N PHE A 175 4.70 25.91 -34.22
CA PHE A 175 5.07 26.35 -32.87
C PHE A 175 4.41 27.71 -32.53
N SER A 176 3.10 27.68 -32.24
CA SER A 176 2.32 28.88 -31.93
C SER A 176 2.73 29.55 -30.61
N ASN A 177 2.38 30.83 -30.43
CA ASN A 177 2.63 31.56 -29.18
C ASN A 177 1.99 30.88 -27.96
N GLU A 178 0.82 30.25 -28.12
CA GLU A 178 0.18 29.48 -27.05
C GLU A 178 1.04 28.28 -26.62
N LYS A 179 1.57 27.51 -27.58
CA LYS A 179 2.46 26.38 -27.28
C LYS A 179 3.75 26.84 -26.61
N LYS A 180 4.33 27.96 -27.08
CA LYS A 180 5.51 28.58 -26.46
C LYS A 180 5.24 28.96 -25.02
N GLN A 181 4.13 29.64 -24.76
CA GLN A 181 3.77 30.06 -23.41
C GLN A 181 3.57 28.84 -22.50
N LYS A 182 2.87 27.80 -22.96
CA LYS A 182 2.69 26.56 -22.18
C LYS A 182 4.01 25.91 -21.76
N LEU A 183 5.02 25.88 -22.62
CA LEU A 183 6.34 25.34 -22.27
C LEU A 183 7.12 26.25 -21.32
N ILE A 184 7.02 27.58 -21.50
CA ILE A 184 7.65 28.55 -20.59
C ILE A 184 7.02 28.44 -19.20
N ASP A 185 5.69 28.41 -19.11
CA ASP A 185 4.95 28.26 -17.86
C ASP A 185 5.35 26.97 -17.15
N TYR A 186 5.53 25.87 -17.89
CA TYR A 186 6.02 24.61 -17.36
C TYR A 186 7.41 24.75 -16.74
N ILE A 187 8.38 25.35 -17.47
CA ILE A 187 9.75 25.56 -16.95
C ILE A 187 9.74 26.46 -15.72
N GLU A 188 8.95 27.54 -15.73
CA GLU A 188 8.84 28.45 -14.59
C GLU A 188 8.18 27.80 -13.37
N ALA A 189 7.24 26.88 -13.56
CA ALA A 189 6.62 26.15 -12.46
C ALA A 189 7.63 25.27 -11.71
N TYR A 190 8.61 24.69 -12.42
CA TYR A 190 9.73 23.98 -11.79
C TYR A 190 10.67 24.90 -11.00
N GLU A 191 10.86 26.14 -11.45
CA GLU A 191 11.70 27.13 -10.77
C GLU A 191 11.01 27.68 -9.49
N LYS A 192 9.67 27.65 -9.44
CA LYS A 192 8.84 28.24 -8.37
C LYS A 192 8.36 27.24 -7.32
N ILE A 193 8.80 25.99 -7.31
CA ILE A 193 8.28 24.97 -6.38
C ILE A 193 8.43 25.47 -4.94
N GLU A 194 7.31 25.91 -4.36
CA GLU A 194 7.19 26.22 -2.94
C GLU A 194 7.20 24.91 -2.15
N ASP A 195 7.77 24.94 -0.94
CA ASP A 195 7.78 23.84 0.02
C ASP A 195 6.34 23.55 0.52
N ASN A 196 5.45 23.10 -0.37
CA ASN A 196 4.16 22.52 -0.01
C ASN A 196 4.42 21.08 0.44
N TYR A 197 5.06 20.95 1.60
CA TYR A 197 5.36 19.67 2.22
C TYR A 197 4.06 18.94 2.56
N ILE A 198 3.83 17.82 1.88
CA ILE A 198 2.74 16.89 2.18
C ILE A 198 3.32 15.81 3.09
N ASP A 199 2.92 15.81 4.36
CA ASP A 199 3.33 14.79 5.31
C ASP A 199 2.61 13.46 5.03
N LEU A 200 3.37 12.48 4.52
CA LEU A 200 2.87 11.15 4.23
C LEU A 200 2.33 10.43 5.48
N ASN A 201 2.89 10.69 6.67
CA ASN A 201 2.39 10.11 7.90
C ASN A 201 1.00 10.67 8.25
N ILE A 202 0.69 11.93 7.91
CA ILE A 202 -0.65 12.50 8.07
C ILE A 202 -1.64 11.85 7.11
N LEU A 203 -1.27 11.62 5.85
CA LEU A 203 -2.16 10.93 4.90
C LEU A 203 -2.40 9.48 5.30
N CYS A 204 -1.34 8.77 5.71
CA CYS A 204 -1.44 7.40 6.16
C CYS A 204 -2.24 7.28 7.45
N SER A 205 -2.16 8.25 8.38
CA SER A 205 -2.98 8.23 9.58
C SER A 205 -4.47 8.38 9.26
N VAL A 206 -4.84 9.31 8.38
CA VAL A 206 -6.23 9.46 7.88
C VAL A 206 -6.73 8.17 7.22
N TYR A 207 -5.92 7.57 6.34
CA TYR A 207 -6.26 6.32 5.69
C TYR A 207 -6.42 5.16 6.70
N ASN A 208 -5.49 5.04 7.64
CA ASN A 208 -5.51 4.00 8.66
C ASN A 208 -6.69 4.16 9.62
N GLU A 209 -7.10 5.37 9.95
CA GLU A 209 -8.31 5.62 10.73
C GLU A 209 -9.55 5.13 9.99
N TRP A 210 -9.70 5.50 8.72
CA TRP A 210 -10.78 4.99 7.87
C TRP A 210 -10.77 3.45 7.80
N PHE A 211 -9.61 2.85 7.51
CA PHE A 211 -9.45 1.40 7.40
C PHE A 211 -9.80 0.67 8.71
N LYS A 212 -9.41 1.23 9.86
CA LYS A 212 -9.75 0.69 11.19
C LYS A 212 -11.24 0.81 11.50
N ILE A 213 -11.89 1.88 11.08
CA ILE A 213 -13.32 2.12 11.37
C ILE A 213 -14.20 1.26 10.47
N PHE A 214 -13.85 1.13 9.19
CA PHE A 214 -14.64 0.42 8.19
C PHE A 214 -14.97 -1.03 8.63
N PRO A 215 -16.22 -1.50 8.47
CA PRO A 215 -16.70 -2.74 9.06
C PRO A 215 -16.30 -4.00 8.23
N PHE A 216 -15.01 -4.18 7.94
CA PHE A 216 -14.52 -5.36 7.21
C PHE A 216 -14.81 -6.69 7.92
N GLU A 217 -15.01 -6.68 9.23
CA GLU A 217 -15.39 -7.87 10.01
C GLU A 217 -16.82 -8.36 9.70
N LEU A 218 -17.64 -7.55 9.02
CA LEU A 218 -18.93 -7.96 8.48
C LEU A 218 -18.68 -8.82 7.23
N THR A 219 -18.23 -10.05 7.44
CA THR A 219 -17.73 -10.96 6.39
C THR A 219 -18.72 -11.19 5.25
N SER A 220 -20.03 -11.23 5.55
CA SER A 220 -21.10 -11.40 4.55
C SER A 220 -21.22 -10.21 3.58
N TYR A 221 -20.72 -9.02 3.95
CA TYR A 221 -20.77 -7.82 3.12
C TYR A 221 -19.38 -7.46 2.61
N PHE A 222 -18.45 -7.12 3.51
CA PHE A 222 -17.21 -6.42 3.16
C PHE A 222 -15.94 -7.22 3.41
N GLY A 223 -16.03 -8.42 3.98
CA GLY A 223 -14.83 -9.18 4.39
C GLY A 223 -13.83 -9.43 3.27
N HIS A 224 -14.33 -9.68 2.06
CA HIS A 224 -13.50 -9.90 0.87
C HIS A 224 -12.68 -8.66 0.43
N LEU A 225 -13.05 -7.46 0.88
CA LEU A 225 -12.35 -6.22 0.53
C LEU A 225 -11.17 -5.91 1.46
N LYS A 226 -11.11 -6.58 2.63
CA LYS A 226 -10.14 -6.26 3.68
C LYS A 226 -8.70 -6.38 3.20
N GLU A 227 -8.37 -7.48 2.53
CA GLU A 227 -7.03 -7.75 2.04
C GLU A 227 -6.63 -6.80 0.91
N PHE A 228 -7.56 -6.49 0.01
CA PHE A 228 -7.35 -5.50 -1.03
C PHE A 228 -6.94 -4.15 -0.41
N TYR A 229 -7.75 -3.59 0.48
CA TYR A 229 -7.43 -2.29 1.07
C TYR A 229 -6.24 -2.34 2.04
N ALA A 230 -5.99 -3.45 2.75
CA ALA A 230 -4.80 -3.57 3.59
C ALA A 230 -3.49 -3.43 2.80
N ASN A 231 -3.48 -3.85 1.53
CA ASN A 231 -2.30 -3.89 0.68
C ASN A 231 -2.21 -2.73 -0.34
N HIS A 232 -3.22 -1.85 -0.41
CA HIS A 232 -3.27 -0.75 -1.37
C HIS A 232 -3.14 0.61 -0.69
N LEU A 233 -2.14 1.39 -1.12
CA LEU A 233 -1.90 2.72 -0.58
C LEU A 233 -2.77 3.77 -1.29
N LEU A 234 -3.94 4.07 -0.72
CA LEU A 234 -4.90 5.03 -1.28
C LEU A 234 -4.52 6.52 -1.11
N VAL A 235 -3.30 6.82 -0.64
CA VAL A 235 -2.80 8.20 -0.53
C VAL A 235 -2.33 8.76 -1.87
N LEU A 236 -2.16 7.88 -2.86
CA LEU A 236 -1.81 8.18 -4.24
C LEU A 236 -3.07 8.58 -5.03
N LYS A 237 -2.98 9.68 -5.79
CA LYS A 237 -4.08 10.25 -6.57
C LYS A 237 -3.94 9.83 -8.04
N GLY A 238 -4.97 9.16 -8.53
CA GLY A 238 -5.13 8.84 -9.96
C GLY A 238 -4.15 7.78 -10.47
N ASN A 239 -4.02 7.71 -11.80
CA ASN A 239 -3.13 6.76 -12.46
C ASN A 239 -1.70 7.28 -12.47
N THR A 240 -0.75 6.38 -12.22
CA THR A 240 0.67 6.63 -12.40
C THR A 240 0.99 6.98 -13.84
N LYS A 241 1.74 8.05 -14.06
CA LYS A 241 2.34 8.38 -15.35
C LYS A 241 3.79 7.93 -15.38
N ILE A 242 4.22 7.30 -16.47
CA ILE A 242 5.62 6.90 -16.65
C ILE A 242 6.27 7.90 -17.59
N ASN A 243 7.32 8.57 -17.14
CA ASN A 243 8.08 9.49 -17.98
C ASN A 243 8.84 8.70 -19.06
N ARG A 244 8.59 9.04 -20.32
CA ARG A 244 9.04 8.26 -21.50
C ARG A 244 10.55 8.18 -21.66
N TYR A 245 11.29 9.14 -21.14
CA TYR A 245 12.74 9.26 -21.35
C TYR A 245 13.56 8.65 -20.23
N ASN A 246 12.96 8.49 -19.06
CA ASN A 246 13.70 8.21 -17.85
C ASN A 246 13.10 7.06 -17.02
N GLY A 247 11.89 6.62 -17.38
CA GLY A 247 11.19 5.47 -16.80
C GLY A 247 10.67 5.72 -15.39
N LEU A 248 10.78 6.94 -14.85
CA LEU A 248 10.26 7.27 -13.53
C LEU A 248 8.75 7.35 -13.55
N GLU A 249 8.17 6.69 -12.55
CA GLU A 249 6.76 6.79 -12.22
C GLU A 249 6.49 8.08 -11.46
N LYS A 250 5.53 8.86 -11.94
CA LYS A 250 5.05 10.10 -11.35
C LYS A 250 3.60 9.95 -10.99
N THR A 251 3.31 10.11 -9.70
CA THR A 251 1.96 10.05 -9.15
C THR A 251 1.76 11.22 -8.21
N GLU A 252 0.62 11.89 -8.33
CA GLU A 252 0.24 12.96 -7.41
C GLU A 252 -0.16 12.35 -6.06
N LEU A 253 0.16 13.05 -4.97
CA LEU A 253 -0.36 12.70 -3.66
C LEU A 253 -1.67 13.44 -3.42
N HIS A 254 -2.58 12.81 -2.68
CA HIS A 254 -3.71 13.52 -2.12
C HIS A 254 -3.23 14.56 -1.08
N THR A 255 -3.83 15.75 -1.07
CA THR A 255 -3.84 16.57 0.14
C THR A 255 -4.76 15.93 1.19
N LYS A 256 -4.60 16.24 2.48
CA LYS A 256 -5.48 15.73 3.55
C LYS A 256 -6.97 15.90 3.21
N SER A 257 -7.37 17.09 2.77
CA SER A 257 -8.77 17.38 2.41
C SER A 257 -9.22 16.54 1.22
N SER A 258 -8.40 16.43 0.17
CA SER A 258 -8.77 15.63 -1.01
C SER A 258 -8.82 14.13 -0.71
N LEU A 259 -8.00 13.63 0.22
CA LEU A 259 -8.03 12.23 0.66
C LEU A 259 -9.34 11.95 1.42
N ILE A 260 -9.76 12.85 2.31
CA ILE A 260 -11.03 12.70 3.03
C ILE A 260 -12.20 12.65 2.05
N THR A 261 -12.26 13.58 1.09
CA THR A 261 -13.29 13.55 0.04
C THR A 261 -13.28 12.24 -0.73
N PHE A 262 -12.10 11.79 -1.17
CA PHE A 262 -11.95 10.51 -1.87
C PHE A 262 -12.44 9.32 -1.02
N LEU A 263 -12.12 9.27 0.27
CA LEU A 263 -12.55 8.19 1.16
C LEU A 263 -14.07 8.23 1.44
N VAL A 264 -14.68 9.41 1.48
CA VAL A 264 -16.14 9.56 1.57
C VAL A 264 -16.81 9.00 0.31
N ASP A 265 -16.36 9.42 -0.86
CA ASP A 265 -16.91 8.96 -2.15
C ASP A 265 -16.71 7.45 -2.33
N LEU A 266 -15.53 6.94 -1.94
CA LEU A 266 -15.24 5.51 -1.95
C LEU A 266 -16.19 4.74 -1.01
N THR A 267 -16.44 5.26 0.19
CA THR A 267 -17.35 4.64 1.15
C THR A 267 -18.77 4.59 0.60
N ASP A 268 -19.26 5.70 0.04
CA ASP A 268 -20.58 5.77 -0.59
C ASP A 268 -20.72 4.74 -1.74
N LYS A 269 -19.70 4.67 -2.60
CA LYS A 269 -19.65 3.67 -3.68
C LYS A 269 -19.71 2.23 -3.15
N ILE A 270 -18.90 1.89 -2.14
CA ILE A 270 -18.91 0.53 -1.57
C ILE A 270 -20.29 0.20 -0.99
N LEU A 271 -20.89 1.13 -0.25
CA LEU A 271 -22.19 0.91 0.41
C LEU A 271 -23.36 0.82 -0.59
N THR A 272 -23.29 1.54 -1.71
CA THR A 272 -24.31 1.48 -2.76
C THR A 272 -24.20 0.20 -3.58
N GLU A 273 -22.99 -0.25 -3.91
CA GLU A 273 -22.76 -1.49 -4.68
C GLU A 273 -22.97 -2.77 -3.85
N ILE A 274 -22.59 -2.75 -2.57
CA ILE A 274 -22.66 -3.90 -1.66
C ILE A 274 -23.69 -3.62 -0.57
N ASN A 275 -24.95 -3.94 -0.86
CA ASN A 275 -26.07 -3.76 0.05
C ASN A 275 -26.91 -5.03 0.20
N GLY A 276 -27.80 -5.04 1.21
CA GLY A 276 -28.59 -6.22 1.55
C GLY A 276 -29.51 -6.72 0.44
N ALA A 277 -30.06 -5.82 -0.39
CA ALA A 277 -30.91 -6.21 -1.51
C ALA A 277 -30.10 -6.94 -2.59
N VAL A 278 -28.95 -6.37 -2.99
CA VAL A 278 -28.05 -6.96 -3.99
C VAL A 278 -27.51 -8.31 -3.53
N LEU A 279 -27.11 -8.44 -2.25
CA LEU A 279 -26.59 -9.69 -1.70
C LEU A 279 -27.68 -10.77 -1.57
N TYR A 280 -28.91 -10.37 -1.24
CA TYR A 280 -30.06 -11.28 -1.20
C TYR A 280 -30.40 -11.80 -2.60
N GLU A 281 -30.49 -10.92 -3.60
CA GLU A 281 -30.76 -11.29 -4.99
C GLU A 281 -29.69 -12.24 -5.58
N LYS A 282 -28.44 -12.06 -5.18
CA LYS A 282 -27.32 -12.94 -5.56
C LYS A 282 -27.27 -14.26 -4.78
N GLY A 283 -28.18 -14.49 -3.84
CA GLY A 283 -28.21 -15.70 -3.00
C GLY A 283 -27.03 -15.80 -2.01
N LEU A 284 -26.35 -14.68 -1.72
CA LEU A 284 -25.19 -14.64 -0.82
C LEU A 284 -25.59 -14.51 0.65
N ILE A 285 -26.82 -14.06 0.94
CA ILE A 285 -27.41 -14.11 2.28
C ILE A 285 -28.06 -15.48 2.49
N THR A 286 -27.30 -16.41 3.06
CA THR A 286 -27.73 -17.81 3.26
C THR A 286 -28.36 -18.06 4.64
N ASP A 287 -28.00 -17.27 5.66
CA ASP A 287 -28.57 -17.34 7.01
C ASP A 287 -28.96 -15.93 7.48
N ILE A 288 -30.24 -15.60 7.32
CA ILE A 288 -30.79 -14.29 7.66
C ILE A 288 -30.59 -13.97 9.15
N GLN A 289 -30.69 -14.96 10.05
CA GLN A 289 -30.56 -14.73 11.48
C GLN A 289 -29.11 -14.45 11.86
N LYS A 290 -28.16 -15.19 11.28
CA LYS A 290 -26.73 -14.90 11.43
C LYS A 290 -26.38 -13.53 10.85
N THR A 291 -26.84 -13.20 9.64
CA THR A 291 -26.58 -11.89 9.02
C THR A 291 -27.15 -10.75 9.86
N LYS A 292 -28.37 -10.91 10.40
CA LYS A 292 -28.96 -9.91 11.31
C LYS A 292 -28.13 -9.74 12.59
N LEU A 293 -27.67 -10.84 13.19
CA LEU A 293 -26.80 -10.80 14.36
C LEU A 293 -25.48 -10.08 14.05
N ASP A 294 -24.86 -10.40 12.92
CA ASP A 294 -23.60 -9.77 12.50
C ASP A 294 -23.76 -8.26 12.29
N LEU A 295 -24.90 -7.80 11.76
CA LEU A 295 -25.21 -6.37 11.61
C LEU A 295 -25.34 -5.67 12.96
N ILE A 296 -26.13 -6.22 13.89
CA ILE A 296 -26.33 -5.67 15.24
C ILE A 296 -24.98 -5.57 15.99
N VAL A 297 -24.16 -6.63 15.91
CA VAL A 297 -22.83 -6.65 16.55
C VAL A 297 -21.89 -5.63 15.92
N ASN A 298 -21.87 -5.48 14.60
CA ASN A 298 -20.99 -4.52 13.93
C ASN A 298 -21.45 -3.07 14.12
N GLU A 299 -22.76 -2.79 14.21
CA GLU A 299 -23.28 -1.47 14.60
C GLU A 299 -22.76 -1.09 15.99
N ARG A 300 -22.84 -2.01 16.96
CA ARG A 300 -22.33 -1.78 18.31
C ARG A 300 -20.83 -1.50 18.32
N LYS A 301 -20.05 -2.28 17.56
CA LYS A 301 -18.60 -2.07 17.39
C LYS A 301 -18.31 -0.70 16.78
N LEU A 302 -19.06 -0.28 15.77
CA LEU A 302 -18.90 1.03 15.12
C LEU A 302 -19.17 2.17 16.11
N LYS A 303 -20.26 2.07 16.88
CA LYS A 303 -20.59 3.07 17.91
C LYS A 303 -19.51 3.15 19.00
N ALA A 304 -18.95 2.01 19.40
CA ALA A 304 -17.85 1.96 20.35
C ALA A 304 -16.57 2.63 19.79
N LYS A 305 -16.27 2.46 18.49
CA LYS A 305 -15.14 3.13 17.82
C LYS A 305 -15.34 4.64 17.67
N GLN A 306 -16.57 5.09 17.38
CA GLN A 306 -16.91 6.52 17.34
C GLN A 306 -16.67 7.19 18.69
N GLY A 307 -16.89 6.44 19.78
CA GLY A 307 -16.78 6.96 21.14
C GLY A 307 -17.99 7.80 21.55
N TYR A 308 -17.98 8.25 22.80
CA TYR A 308 -19.06 9.01 23.44
C TYR A 308 -18.67 10.46 23.75
N LYS A 309 -17.46 10.88 23.35
CA LYS A 309 -16.96 12.22 23.62
C LYS A 309 -17.54 13.19 22.58
N SER A 310 -18.18 14.27 23.02
CA SER A 310 -18.73 15.31 22.14
C SER A 310 -17.79 16.51 22.05
N ASP A 311 -17.65 17.10 20.86
CA ASP A 311 -16.79 18.29 20.63
C ASP A 311 -17.40 19.59 21.16
N ASN A 312 -18.68 19.57 21.55
CA ASN A 312 -19.36 20.72 22.13
C ASN A 312 -19.31 20.68 23.67
N LEU A 313 -18.59 21.68 24.20
CA LEU A 313 -18.87 22.43 25.43
C LEU A 313 -18.41 21.90 26.81
N HIS A 314 -18.17 22.92 27.64
CA HIS A 314 -17.73 22.99 29.03
C HIS A 314 -18.70 22.34 30.05
N GLU A 315 -18.22 21.49 30.98
CA GLU A 315 -18.47 21.52 32.45
C GLU A 315 -18.11 20.19 33.18
N ASN A 316 -17.92 20.25 34.51
CA ASN A 316 -17.51 19.16 35.42
C ASN A 316 -18.46 17.92 35.54
N LYS A 317 -19.41 17.71 34.62
CA LYS A 317 -20.36 16.58 34.60
C LYS A 317 -20.39 15.80 33.27
N GLU A 318 -19.48 16.09 32.34
CA GLU A 318 -19.38 15.46 31.01
C GLU A 318 -19.38 13.92 31.07
N TYR A 319 -18.62 13.33 31.99
CA TYR A 319 -18.53 11.87 32.13
C TYR A 319 -19.89 11.22 32.48
N ILE A 320 -20.80 11.94 33.15
CA ILE A 320 -22.13 11.41 33.49
C ILE A 320 -22.99 11.29 32.23
N LEU A 321 -22.97 12.30 31.36
CA LEU A 321 -23.71 12.27 30.09
C LEU A 321 -23.17 11.16 29.17
N MET A 322 -21.84 11.02 29.09
CA MET A 322 -21.21 9.93 28.34
C MET A 322 -21.68 8.55 28.82
N LEU A 323 -21.73 8.34 30.15
CA LEU A 323 -22.21 7.08 30.72
C LEU A 323 -23.69 6.85 30.46
N GLN A 324 -24.52 7.89 30.53
CA GLN A 324 -25.95 7.79 30.22
C GLN A 324 -26.19 7.36 28.77
N ASP A 325 -25.48 7.97 27.82
CA ASP A 325 -25.54 7.59 26.40
C ASP A 325 -25.03 6.16 26.18
N TRP A 326 -23.95 5.76 26.85
CA TRP A 326 -23.46 4.39 26.81
C TRP A 326 -24.51 3.39 27.32
N PHE A 327 -25.13 3.64 28.48
CA PHE A 327 -26.17 2.77 29.02
C PHE A 327 -27.38 2.66 28.10
N LYS A 328 -27.75 3.76 27.42
CA LYS A 328 -28.87 3.77 26.46
C LYS A 328 -28.56 2.88 25.25
N ASP A 329 -27.36 3.00 24.69
CA ASP A 329 -26.94 2.18 23.55
C ASP A 329 -26.81 0.70 23.95
N GLU A 330 -26.29 0.40 25.14
CA GLU A 330 -26.12 -0.98 25.60
C GLU A 330 -27.47 -1.68 25.83
N LYS A 331 -28.45 -0.97 26.41
CA LYS A 331 -29.82 -1.48 26.52
C LYS A 331 -30.42 -1.78 25.13
N ARG A 332 -30.30 -0.84 24.18
CA ARG A 332 -30.77 -1.03 22.80
C ARG A 332 -30.15 -2.26 22.16
N PHE A 333 -28.83 -2.43 22.29
CA PHE A 333 -28.12 -3.59 21.76
C PHE A 333 -28.66 -4.92 22.33
N ILE A 334 -28.85 -5.01 23.65
CA ILE A 334 -29.43 -6.20 24.29
C ILE A 334 -30.86 -6.45 23.80
N ASP A 335 -31.68 -5.39 23.71
CA ASP A 335 -33.07 -5.50 23.25
C ASP A 335 -33.17 -6.03 21.82
N GLU A 336 -32.26 -5.63 20.93
CA GLU A 336 -32.18 -6.12 19.56
C GLU A 336 -31.68 -7.58 19.45
N LEU A 337 -30.89 -8.06 20.42
CA LEU A 337 -30.42 -9.45 20.48
C LEU A 337 -31.48 -10.44 20.97
N ILE A 338 -32.38 -10.02 21.87
CA ILE A 338 -33.38 -10.88 22.51
C ILE A 338 -34.19 -11.72 21.49
N PRO A 339 -34.76 -11.15 20.41
CA PRO A 339 -35.55 -11.91 19.43
C PRO A 339 -34.76 -13.04 18.74
N ILE A 340 -33.46 -12.84 18.52
CA ILE A 340 -32.57 -13.79 17.83
C ILE A 340 -32.21 -14.95 18.78
N LEU A 341 -31.97 -14.65 20.05
CA LEU A 341 -31.65 -15.66 21.06
C LEU A 341 -32.87 -16.54 21.40
N ILE A 342 -34.07 -15.98 21.40
CA ILE A 342 -35.32 -16.73 21.64
C ILE A 342 -35.62 -17.70 20.49
N THR A 343 -35.43 -17.28 19.23
CA THR A 343 -35.66 -18.13 18.05
C THR A 343 -34.66 -19.30 17.92
N LYS A 344 -33.43 -19.13 18.43
CA LYS A 344 -32.46 -20.24 18.56
C LYS A 344 -32.86 -21.28 19.61
N LYS A 345 -33.59 -20.89 20.68
CA LYS A 345 -34.06 -21.81 21.73
C LYS A 345 -35.31 -22.59 21.33
N SER A 346 -36.17 -22.05 20.46
CA SER A 346 -37.40 -22.73 20.03
C SER A 346 -37.19 -23.76 18.92
N SER A 347 -36.04 -23.74 18.22
CA SER A 347 -35.68 -24.69 17.16
C SER A 347 -35.00 -25.97 17.66
N SER A 348 -34.64 -26.07 18.95
CA SER A 348 -33.99 -27.24 19.55
C SER A 348 -34.91 -28.14 20.39
N THR A 349 -36.22 -27.91 20.41
CA THR A 349 -37.18 -28.76 21.13
C THR A 349 -38.29 -29.29 20.22
N CYS A 350 -38.01 -30.42 19.55
CA CYS A 350 -39.08 -31.32 19.10
C CYS A 350 -38.63 -32.79 19.17
N SER A 351 -39.02 -33.46 20.26
CA SER A 351 -39.29 -34.90 20.34
C SER A 351 -39.92 -35.17 21.72
N THR A 352 -41.22 -34.97 21.82
CA THR A 352 -42.02 -35.43 22.96
C THR A 352 -42.17 -36.94 22.90
N LYS A 353 -41.59 -37.66 23.87
CA LYS A 353 -42.12 -38.94 24.33
C LYS A 353 -42.72 -38.75 25.71
N ASN A 354 -44.03 -38.98 25.77
CA ASN A 354 -44.83 -39.10 26.98
C ASN A 354 -44.24 -40.10 27.97
N TYR A 355 -44.17 -39.72 29.26
CA TYR A 355 -44.50 -40.60 30.38
C TYR A 355 -44.97 -39.78 31.59
N ASN A 356 -46.16 -40.11 32.09
CA ASN A 356 -46.71 -39.64 33.36
C ASN A 356 -45.93 -40.25 34.54
N ASN A 357 -45.62 -39.47 35.59
CA ASN A 357 -46.17 -39.63 36.95
C ASN A 357 -45.49 -38.73 38.01
N ASN A 358 -46.28 -38.49 39.07
CA ASN A 358 -46.13 -37.56 40.18
C ASN A 358 -44.81 -37.58 41.01
N SER A 359 -44.60 -36.41 41.64
CA SER A 359 -44.09 -36.16 43.00
C SER A 359 -42.68 -35.59 43.20
N LYS A 360 -42.71 -34.47 43.96
CA LYS A 360 -41.75 -33.92 44.93
C LYS A 360 -40.74 -32.86 44.46
N VAL A 361 -40.85 -31.74 45.18
CA VAL A 361 -39.98 -30.57 45.29
C VAL A 361 -38.60 -30.96 45.86
N VAL A 362 -37.58 -30.12 45.57
CA VAL A 362 -36.22 -29.93 46.19
C VAL A 362 -35.06 -30.19 45.18
N PRO A 363 -33.98 -29.37 45.13
CA PRO A 363 -33.78 -28.24 44.23
C PRO A 363 -32.70 -28.51 43.17
N ALA A 364 -32.43 -27.48 42.35
CA ALA A 364 -31.41 -27.44 41.32
C ALA A 364 -30.05 -28.04 41.74
N THR A 365 -29.62 -29.06 41.01
CA THR A 365 -28.20 -29.39 40.84
C THR A 365 -27.79 -28.95 39.45
N ASN A 366 -26.86 -28.00 39.41
CA ASN A 366 -26.25 -27.49 38.19
C ASN A 366 -25.56 -28.62 37.44
N ASN A 367 -25.89 -28.80 36.16
CA ASN A 367 -25.16 -29.69 35.25
C ASN A 367 -24.15 -28.83 34.47
N PRO A 368 -22.83 -28.98 34.70
CA PRO A 368 -21.80 -28.14 34.10
C PRO A 368 -21.29 -28.78 32.80
N GLU A 369 -21.99 -28.64 31.68
CA GLU A 369 -21.46 -29.11 30.38
C GLU A 369 -21.52 -28.10 29.22
N GLU A 370 -22.16 -26.93 29.37
CA GLU A 370 -22.20 -25.93 28.29
C GLU A 370 -21.09 -24.87 28.32
N GLU A 371 -20.19 -24.89 29.31
CA GLU A 371 -19.14 -23.86 29.48
C GLU A 371 -17.77 -24.21 28.87
N SER A 372 -17.61 -25.33 28.14
CA SER A 372 -16.26 -25.85 27.78
C SER A 372 -15.76 -25.66 26.34
N LEU A 373 -16.41 -24.84 25.49
CA LEU A 373 -15.98 -24.68 24.08
C LEU A 373 -15.00 -23.53 23.81
N ILE A 374 -14.77 -22.63 24.76
CA ILE A 374 -13.94 -21.43 24.57
C ILE A 374 -12.42 -21.73 24.73
N ASN A 375 -12.04 -22.90 25.27
CA ASN A 375 -10.65 -23.28 25.54
C ASN A 375 -10.13 -24.51 24.75
N LYS A 376 -10.80 -24.92 23.67
CA LYS A 376 -10.36 -26.09 22.88
C LYS A 376 -9.39 -25.70 21.77
N PRO A 377 -8.28 -26.44 21.58
CA PRO A 377 -7.23 -26.07 20.64
C PRO A 377 -7.74 -26.11 19.19
N ASN A 378 -7.60 -24.99 18.48
CA ASN A 378 -7.87 -24.91 17.04
C ASN A 378 -6.67 -25.46 16.26
N PHE A 379 -6.85 -25.95 15.03
CA PHE A 379 -5.75 -26.59 14.29
C PHE A 379 -4.52 -25.69 14.12
N CYS A 380 -4.74 -24.40 13.90
CA CYS A 380 -3.69 -23.39 13.80
C CYS A 380 -2.78 -23.34 15.05
N SER A 381 -3.31 -23.57 16.24
CA SER A 381 -2.54 -23.53 17.50
C SER A 381 -1.46 -24.61 17.59
N PHE A 382 -1.52 -25.65 16.76
CA PHE A 382 -0.51 -26.71 16.73
C PHE A 382 0.72 -26.34 15.90
N PHE A 383 0.68 -25.33 15.03
CA PHE A 383 1.78 -25.04 14.10
C PHE A 383 2.89 -24.19 14.72
N ASN A 384 4.11 -24.35 14.20
CA ASN A 384 5.27 -23.52 14.57
C ASN A 384 5.04 -22.03 14.27
N THR A 385 4.49 -21.71 13.10
CA THR A 385 4.24 -20.35 12.62
C THR A 385 2.90 -20.25 11.90
N ILE A 386 2.33 -19.04 11.82
CA ILE A 386 1.10 -18.79 11.05
C ILE A 386 1.32 -19.06 9.55
N SER A 387 2.53 -18.79 9.05
CA SER A 387 2.91 -19.00 7.65
C SER A 387 2.90 -20.48 7.26
N SER A 388 3.38 -21.37 8.12
CA SER A 388 3.38 -22.81 7.84
C SER A 388 1.98 -23.44 7.94
N TYR A 389 1.13 -22.91 8.81
CA TYR A 389 -0.30 -23.22 8.80
C TYR A 389 -0.93 -22.82 7.46
N ASN A 390 -0.77 -21.56 7.04
CA ASN A 390 -1.35 -21.06 5.78
C ASN A 390 -0.82 -21.82 4.56
N PHE A 391 0.46 -22.15 4.52
CA PHE A 391 1.05 -22.99 3.47
C PHE A 391 0.34 -24.33 3.35
N ILE A 392 0.13 -25.04 4.46
CA ILE A 392 -0.57 -26.33 4.46
C ILE A 392 -2.03 -26.18 4.05
N MET A 393 -2.73 -25.15 4.53
CA MET A 393 -4.13 -24.94 4.15
C MET A 393 -4.27 -24.66 2.64
N ASN A 394 -3.39 -23.83 2.08
CA ASN A 394 -3.37 -23.54 0.64
C ASN A 394 -2.99 -24.77 -0.19
N LEU A 395 -2.01 -25.57 0.27
CA LEU A 395 -1.62 -26.82 -0.37
C LEU A 395 -2.79 -27.82 -0.40
N LEU A 396 -3.56 -27.94 0.68
CA LEU A 396 -4.73 -28.82 0.72
C LEU A 396 -5.90 -28.29 -0.14
N VAL A 397 -5.99 -26.97 -0.36
CA VAL A 397 -6.92 -26.39 -1.34
C VAL A 397 -6.46 -26.68 -2.76
N SER A 398 -5.18 -26.51 -3.09
CA SER A 398 -4.64 -26.76 -4.44
C SER A 398 -4.75 -28.23 -4.84
N GLU A 399 -4.56 -29.15 -3.89
CA GLU A 399 -4.76 -30.59 -4.09
C GLU A 399 -6.25 -31.00 -4.09
N GLY A 400 -7.17 -30.05 -3.95
CA GLY A 400 -8.62 -30.29 -4.07
C GLY A 400 -9.28 -30.91 -2.84
N TYR A 401 -8.57 -31.09 -1.72
CA TYR A 401 -9.12 -31.68 -0.50
C TYR A 401 -10.03 -30.71 0.28
N LEU A 402 -9.78 -29.41 0.18
CA LEU A 402 -10.51 -28.37 0.93
C LEU A 402 -11.28 -27.41 0.02
N GLN A 403 -12.42 -26.94 0.52
CA GLN A 403 -13.14 -25.81 -0.08
C GLN A 403 -12.30 -24.54 0.02
N GLU A 404 -12.18 -23.86 -1.12
CA GLU A 404 -11.56 -22.55 -1.18
C GLU A 404 -12.35 -21.60 -0.27
N ASN A 405 -11.65 -20.78 0.52
CA ASN A 405 -12.18 -19.81 1.49
C ASN A 405 -12.85 -20.35 2.77
N THR A 406 -13.39 -21.58 2.80
CA THR A 406 -14.02 -22.14 4.02
C THR A 406 -13.17 -23.20 4.73
N TYR A 407 -12.20 -23.79 4.04
CA TYR A 407 -11.39 -24.92 4.50
C TYR A 407 -12.19 -26.14 4.98
N ILE A 408 -13.47 -26.22 4.59
CA ILE A 408 -14.30 -27.39 4.85
C ILE A 408 -13.83 -28.52 3.95
N TRP A 409 -13.73 -29.72 4.52
CA TRP A 409 -13.32 -30.93 3.81
C TRP A 409 -14.31 -31.25 2.67
N LYS A 410 -13.81 -31.41 1.44
CA LYS A 410 -14.66 -31.54 0.23
C LYS A 410 -15.23 -32.95 -0.02
N ASP A 411 -14.62 -34.01 0.51
CA ASP A 411 -14.88 -35.35 -0.03
C ASP A 411 -15.88 -36.21 0.77
N CYS A 412 -16.98 -36.57 0.09
CA CYS A 412 -18.11 -37.39 0.55
C CYS A 412 -18.00 -38.88 0.14
N THR A 413 -16.91 -39.34 -0.47
CA THR A 413 -16.75 -40.74 -0.88
C THR A 413 -16.22 -41.61 0.27
N LYS A 414 -16.79 -42.82 0.40
CA LYS A 414 -16.57 -43.75 1.54
C LYS A 414 -15.11 -44.24 1.61
N GLY A 415 -14.28 -43.49 2.34
CA GLY A 415 -12.89 -43.84 2.66
C GLY A 415 -12.07 -42.67 3.23
N ASN A 416 -12.46 -41.42 2.94
CA ASN A 416 -11.56 -40.28 3.10
C ASN A 416 -11.50 -39.61 4.48
N LYS A 417 -12.32 -40.03 5.45
CA LYS A 417 -12.14 -39.59 6.85
C LYS A 417 -10.79 -40.07 7.42
N GLY A 418 -10.30 -41.22 6.94
CA GLY A 418 -8.99 -41.73 7.32
C GLY A 418 -7.84 -40.91 6.74
N LEU A 419 -8.01 -40.36 5.53
CA LEU A 419 -7.02 -39.50 4.89
C LEU A 419 -6.82 -38.21 5.68
N LEU A 420 -7.90 -37.54 6.08
CA LEU A 420 -7.80 -36.34 6.92
C LEU A 420 -7.04 -36.61 8.22
N VAL A 421 -7.32 -37.74 8.88
CA VAL A 421 -6.57 -38.15 10.08
C VAL A 421 -5.11 -38.44 9.74
N ALA A 422 -4.83 -39.11 8.61
CA ALA A 422 -3.48 -39.43 8.18
C ALA A 422 -2.66 -38.18 7.87
N ILE A 423 -3.26 -37.15 7.24
CA ILE A 423 -2.64 -35.84 7.01
C ILE A 423 -2.24 -35.19 8.34
N ILE A 424 -3.15 -35.14 9.32
CA ILE A 424 -2.86 -34.56 10.65
C ILE A 424 -1.70 -35.30 11.33
N LYS A 425 -1.65 -36.63 11.23
CA LYS A 425 -0.52 -37.41 11.76
C LYS A 425 0.76 -37.20 10.95
N TYR A 426 0.67 -37.01 9.65
CA TYR A 426 1.83 -36.84 8.76
C TYR A 426 2.51 -35.49 8.95
N LEU A 427 1.75 -34.43 9.21
CA LEU A 427 2.28 -33.11 9.54
C LEU A 427 3.17 -33.11 10.79
N HIS A 428 2.84 -33.95 11.77
CA HIS A 428 3.72 -34.21 12.92
C HIS A 428 5.03 -34.86 12.47
N ASN A 429 4.99 -35.90 11.63
CA ASN A 429 6.20 -36.52 11.09
C ASN A 429 7.07 -35.54 10.27
N GLN A 430 6.43 -34.58 9.59
CA GLN A 430 7.09 -33.55 8.82
C GLN A 430 7.53 -32.32 9.65
N LYS A 431 7.41 -32.38 10.98
CA LYS A 431 7.84 -31.34 11.94
C LYS A 431 7.15 -29.97 11.83
N PHE A 432 5.91 -29.92 11.35
CA PHE A 432 5.14 -28.66 11.27
C PHE A 432 4.65 -28.16 12.64
N TYR A 433 4.59 -29.04 13.64
CA TYR A 433 3.97 -28.71 14.92
C TYR A 433 4.95 -28.13 15.95
N ARG A 434 4.43 -27.19 16.75
CA ARG A 434 5.14 -26.54 17.85
C ARG A 434 5.67 -27.58 18.83
N ASP A 435 6.95 -27.44 19.17
CA ASP A 435 7.70 -28.36 20.03
C ASP A 435 7.66 -29.82 19.55
N ASN A 436 7.35 -30.02 18.26
CA ASN A 436 7.08 -31.32 17.66
C ASN A 436 6.07 -32.16 18.47
N LYS A 437 5.09 -31.52 19.11
CA LYS A 437 4.08 -32.19 19.94
C LYS A 437 3.05 -32.89 19.06
N LYS A 438 2.88 -34.19 19.27
CA LYS A 438 1.86 -34.99 18.59
C LYS A 438 0.48 -34.72 19.17
N PRO A 439 -0.55 -34.38 18.34
CA PRO A 439 -1.92 -34.27 18.80
C PRO A 439 -2.45 -35.61 19.33
N SER A 440 -3.15 -35.57 20.47
CA SER A 440 -3.90 -36.71 21.03
C SER A 440 -5.12 -37.05 20.17
N ASN A 441 -5.71 -38.23 20.38
CA ASN A 441 -6.88 -38.65 19.60
C ASN A 441 -8.08 -37.70 19.80
N GLU A 442 -8.28 -37.13 20.99
CA GLU A 442 -9.34 -36.16 21.26
C GLU A 442 -9.07 -34.79 20.61
N GLU A 443 -7.80 -34.38 20.56
CA GLU A 443 -7.39 -33.17 19.83
C GLU A 443 -7.59 -33.35 18.33
N ILE A 444 -7.21 -34.50 17.74
CA ILE A 444 -7.46 -34.80 16.33
C ILE A 444 -8.97 -34.76 16.02
N LYS A 445 -9.80 -35.37 16.89
CA LYS A 445 -11.26 -35.34 16.74
C LYS A 445 -11.81 -33.91 16.77
N THR A 446 -11.27 -33.09 17.67
CA THR A 446 -11.64 -31.67 17.82
C THR A 446 -11.23 -30.85 16.60
N ILE A 447 -9.99 -31.03 16.11
CA ILE A 447 -9.46 -30.42 14.89
C ILE A 447 -10.36 -30.75 13.68
N CYS A 448 -10.68 -32.03 13.48
CA CYS A 448 -11.50 -32.46 12.36
C CYS A 448 -12.87 -31.78 12.37
N ARG A 449 -13.49 -31.66 13.55
CA ARG A 449 -14.80 -31.03 13.69
C ARG A 449 -14.75 -29.51 13.53
N ILE A 450 -13.82 -28.84 14.20
CA ILE A 450 -13.79 -27.37 14.28
C ILE A 450 -13.19 -26.76 13.02
N THR A 451 -12.08 -27.30 12.53
CA THR A 451 -11.33 -26.72 11.41
C THR A 451 -11.84 -27.24 10.07
N PHE A 452 -12.13 -28.54 9.98
CA PHE A 452 -12.45 -29.17 8.70
C PHE A 452 -13.95 -29.49 8.54
N GLY A 453 -14.78 -29.15 9.53
CA GLY A 453 -16.22 -29.41 9.51
C GLY A 453 -16.60 -30.90 9.54
N GLN A 454 -15.68 -31.79 9.91
CA GLN A 454 -15.82 -33.23 9.74
C GLN A 454 -15.89 -33.98 11.08
N GLU A 455 -17.02 -34.63 11.33
CA GLU A 455 -17.14 -35.54 12.49
C GLU A 455 -16.48 -36.90 12.21
N ILE A 456 -15.56 -37.28 13.09
CA ILE A 456 -14.77 -38.52 13.03
C ILE A 456 -14.86 -39.28 14.35
N SER A 457 -15.01 -40.61 14.28
CA SER A 457 -15.01 -41.47 15.47
C SER A 457 -13.58 -41.73 15.98
N ILE A 458 -13.42 -41.94 17.28
CA ILE A 458 -12.10 -42.28 17.88
C ILE A 458 -11.52 -43.55 17.27
N ASP A 459 -12.37 -44.52 16.90
CA ASP A 459 -11.93 -45.76 16.27
C ASP A 459 -11.36 -45.53 14.87
N THR A 460 -11.95 -44.61 14.09
CA THR A 460 -11.38 -44.17 12.82
C THR A 460 -10.01 -43.53 13.03
N ILE A 461 -9.86 -42.71 14.07
CA ILE A 461 -8.57 -42.05 14.38
C ILE A 461 -7.50 -43.08 14.73
N LYS A 462 -7.83 -44.10 15.52
CA LYS A 462 -6.90 -45.19 15.89
C LYS A 462 -6.51 -46.06 14.70
N LYS A 463 -7.47 -46.38 13.81
CA LYS A 463 -7.26 -47.28 12.66
C LYS A 463 -6.53 -46.63 11.48
N SER A 464 -6.62 -45.31 11.33
CA SER A 464 -6.02 -44.60 10.19
C SER A 464 -4.51 -44.48 10.37
N GLN A 465 -3.75 -45.06 9.44
CA GLN A 465 -2.29 -45.04 9.43
C GLN A 465 -1.76 -44.20 8.27
N ILE A 466 -0.61 -43.56 8.47
CA ILE A 466 0.01 -42.67 7.46
C ILE A 466 0.31 -43.44 6.17
N ASN A 467 0.82 -44.67 6.28
CA ASN A 467 1.21 -45.51 5.15
C ASN A 467 0.05 -46.04 4.30
N GLN A 468 -1.20 -45.73 4.65
CA GLN A 468 -2.38 -46.10 3.87
C GLN A 468 -2.68 -45.08 2.75
N PHE A 469 -2.00 -43.94 2.74
CA PHE A 469 -2.27 -42.82 1.83
C PHE A 469 -0.97 -42.28 1.22
N ASN A 470 -1.05 -41.80 -0.03
CA ASN A 470 0.07 -41.08 -0.64
C ASN A 470 0.06 -39.62 -0.17
N LEU A 471 1.03 -39.26 0.67
CA LEU A 471 1.15 -37.93 1.29
C LEU A 471 2.46 -37.21 0.91
N GLU A 472 3.17 -37.69 -0.12
CA GLU A 472 4.47 -37.13 -0.54
C GLU A 472 4.39 -35.69 -1.06
N PHE A 473 3.19 -35.25 -1.46
CA PHE A 473 2.94 -33.87 -1.87
C PHE A 473 3.11 -32.85 -0.73
N ILE A 474 3.10 -33.30 0.53
CA ILE A 474 3.39 -32.44 1.70
C ILE A 474 4.90 -32.53 1.99
N PRO A 475 5.69 -31.48 1.68
CA PRO A 475 7.12 -31.48 1.92
C PRO A 475 7.45 -31.39 3.42
N PRO A 476 8.69 -31.74 3.83
CA PRO A 476 9.14 -31.51 5.20
C PRO A 476 9.17 -30.02 5.54
N TYR A 477 8.92 -29.67 6.80
CA TYR A 477 8.96 -28.29 7.28
C TYR A 477 10.31 -27.59 6.99
N SER A 478 11.43 -28.33 6.91
CA SER A 478 12.74 -27.76 6.58
C SER A 478 12.92 -27.34 5.12
N ALA A 479 11.98 -27.66 4.24
CA ALA A 479 12.01 -27.30 2.82
C ALA A 479 11.10 -26.10 2.47
N ILE A 480 10.46 -25.51 3.49
CA ILE A 480 9.58 -24.32 3.44
C ILE A 480 10.23 -23.24 4.29
#